data_AF-A0A060CBA5-F1
#
_entry.id   AF-A0A060CBA5-F1
#
_cell.length_a   1.000
_cell.length_b   1.000
_cell.length_c   1.000
_cell.angle_alpha   90.00
_cell.angle_beta   90.00
_cell.angle_gamma   90.00
#
_symmetry.space_group_name_H-M   'P 1'
#
loop_
_entity.id
_entity.type
_entity.pdbx_description
1 polymer ?
#
loop_
_entity_poly.entity_id
_entity_poly.type
_entity_poly.pdbx_seq_one_letter_code
_entity_poly.pdbx_strand_id
1 'polypeptide(L)'
;RALGRGSNAGGVGQSAIRIVGDVTRAGYNLVNGRGVTDTSAISTASCASLSCQTWTSPQQAVEWATRVLGEKEQRTCEACTKTETVPGVGLTPLIQEEYDTKLQALQDLITKAKNTTPENLRQAGSASLPITRGSSRRCATSRTRTCWRGACLRVALASVRG
;
A
#
# COMPACT_ATOMS: atom_id res chain seq x y z
N ARG A 1 -28.76 8.35 5.28
CA ARG A 1 -27.39 8.30 4.74
C ARG A 1 -26.85 9.72 4.72
N ALA A 2 -26.08 10.13 5.73
CA ALA A 2 -25.54 11.48 5.79
C ALA A 2 -24.39 11.58 4.79
N LEU A 3 -24.58 12.33 3.70
CA LEU A 3 -23.48 12.76 2.84
C LEU A 3 -22.62 13.71 3.68
N GLY A 4 -21.47 13.23 4.17
CA GLY A 4 -20.57 14.02 4.99
C GLY A 4 -20.14 15.27 4.21
N ARG A 5 -20.42 16.45 4.78
CA ARG A 5 -19.97 17.72 4.20
C ARG A 5 -18.44 17.77 4.30
N GLY A 6 -17.77 18.02 3.18
CA GLY A 6 -16.34 18.35 3.18
C GLY A 6 -16.08 19.67 3.90
N SER A 7 -14.87 19.84 4.42
CA SER A 7 -14.41 21.11 5.01
C SER A 7 -13.97 22.08 3.91
N ASN A 8 -14.04 23.39 4.18
CA ASN A 8 -13.57 24.41 3.24
C ASN A 8 -12.04 24.33 3.10
N ALA A 9 -11.54 24.43 1.87
CA ALA A 9 -10.11 24.42 1.55
C ALA A 9 -9.81 25.37 0.37
N GLY A 10 -8.56 25.85 0.30
CA GLY A 10 -8.03 26.68 -0.79
C GLY A 10 -8.04 28.19 -0.52
N GLY A 11 -8.85 28.68 0.41
CA GLY A 11 -8.93 30.11 0.76
C GLY A 11 -7.83 30.61 1.70
N VAL A 12 -7.86 31.91 2.02
CA VAL A 12 -6.91 32.54 2.95
C VAL A 12 -7.01 31.89 4.34
N GLY A 13 -5.88 31.43 4.88
CA GLY A 13 -5.81 30.74 6.18
C GLY A 13 -6.34 29.30 6.17
N GLN A 14 -6.72 28.77 5.00
CA GLN A 14 -7.16 27.39 4.83
C GLN A 14 -6.03 26.53 4.27
N SER A 15 -6.08 25.23 4.53
CA SER A 15 -5.21 24.27 3.85
C SER A 15 -5.46 24.32 2.34
N ALA A 16 -4.42 24.06 1.55
CA ALA A 16 -4.57 23.88 0.11
C ALA A 16 -5.53 22.72 -0.18
N ILE A 17 -6.20 22.79 -1.33
CA ILE A 17 -7.02 21.67 -1.84
C ILE A 17 -6.05 20.62 -2.36
N ARG A 18 -6.11 19.40 -1.82
CA ARG A 18 -5.26 18.27 -2.23
C ARG A 18 -6.08 17.30 -3.05
N ILE A 19 -5.95 17.34 -4.36
CA ILE A 19 -6.86 16.60 -5.25
C ILE A 19 -6.78 15.09 -4.98
N VAL A 20 -5.58 14.52 -4.91
CA VAL A 20 -5.41 13.08 -4.72
C VAL A 20 -5.67 12.71 -3.26
N GLY A 21 -5.10 13.46 -2.31
CA GLY A 21 -5.27 13.19 -0.88
C GLY A 21 -6.70 13.30 -0.38
N ASP A 22 -7.44 14.35 -0.77
CA ASP A 22 -8.80 14.57 -0.29
C ASP A 22 -9.78 13.53 -0.88
N VAL A 23 -9.64 13.23 -2.17
CA VAL A 23 -10.45 12.19 -2.84
C VAL A 23 -10.14 10.81 -2.27
N THR A 24 -8.87 10.49 -2.04
CA THR A 24 -8.46 9.19 -1.49
C THR A 24 -9.00 9.00 -0.07
N ARG A 25 -8.87 10.02 0.79
CA ARG A 25 -9.42 9.99 2.15
C ARG A 25 -10.93 9.80 2.15
N ALA A 26 -11.64 10.63 1.37
CA ALA A 26 -13.09 10.54 1.27
C ALA A 26 -13.52 9.16 0.74
N GLY A 27 -12.87 8.66 -0.31
CA GLY A 27 -13.12 7.34 -0.88
C GLY A 27 -12.92 6.22 0.13
N TYR A 28 -11.77 6.20 0.82
CA TYR A 28 -11.47 5.22 1.88
C TYR A 28 -12.56 5.23 2.96
N ASN A 29 -12.97 6.41 3.42
CA ASN A 29 -14.00 6.51 4.45
C ASN A 29 -15.37 6.05 3.94
N LEU A 30 -15.76 6.41 2.72
CA LEU A 30 -17.04 6.03 2.13
C LEU A 30 -17.18 4.52 1.95
N VAL A 31 -16.14 3.84 1.47
CA VAL A 31 -16.17 2.37 1.31
C VAL A 31 -16.19 1.63 2.66
N ASN A 32 -15.75 2.27 3.74
CA ASN A 32 -15.83 1.77 5.10
C ASN A 32 -17.08 2.27 5.87
N GLY A 33 -18.00 2.99 5.22
CA GLY A 33 -19.23 3.48 5.84
C GLY A 33 -19.03 4.62 6.87
N ARG A 34 -17.91 5.35 6.77
CA ARG A 34 -17.51 6.41 7.71
C ARG A 34 -17.72 7.80 7.11
N GLY A 35 -17.65 8.83 7.94
CA GLY A 35 -17.67 10.23 7.49
C GLY A 35 -16.46 10.57 6.63
N VAL A 36 -16.64 11.34 5.55
CA VAL A 36 -15.58 11.63 4.57
C VAL A 36 -14.32 12.29 5.16
N THR A 37 -14.47 13.05 6.25
CA THR A 37 -13.39 13.76 6.95
C THR A 37 -12.76 12.95 8.09
N ASP A 38 -13.21 11.72 8.35
CA ASP A 38 -12.69 10.92 9.45
C ASP A 38 -11.20 10.60 9.24
N THR A 39 -10.42 10.74 10.31
CA THR A 39 -8.96 10.55 10.32
C THR A 39 -8.53 9.39 11.21
N SER A 40 -9.44 8.76 11.94
CA SER A 40 -9.09 7.71 12.89
C SER A 40 -8.80 6.37 12.18
N ALA A 41 -7.91 5.57 12.74
CA ALA A 41 -7.58 4.25 12.21
C ALA A 41 -8.74 3.25 12.41
N ILE A 42 -8.84 2.27 11.52
CA ILE A 42 -9.75 1.13 11.64
C ILE A 42 -8.93 -0.04 12.19
N SER A 43 -9.39 -0.64 13.29
CA SER A 43 -8.73 -1.83 13.81
C SER A 43 -9.00 -3.03 12.90
N THR A 44 -8.07 -3.97 12.83
CA THR A 44 -8.23 -5.18 12.02
C THR A 44 -9.46 -5.99 12.43
N ALA A 45 -9.86 -5.93 13.70
CA ALA A 45 -11.04 -6.60 14.23
C ALA A 45 -12.37 -5.96 13.76
N SER A 46 -12.39 -4.64 13.49
CA SER A 46 -13.58 -3.93 13.00
C SER A 46 -13.58 -3.73 11.48
N CYS A 47 -12.57 -4.25 10.80
CA CYS A 47 -12.39 -4.09 9.37
C CYS A 47 -13.30 -5.04 8.57
N ALA A 48 -14.28 -4.48 7.86
CA ALA A 48 -15.25 -5.23 7.05
C ALA A 48 -15.01 -5.14 5.53
N SER A 49 -13.97 -4.42 5.07
CA SER A 49 -13.68 -4.21 3.65
C SER A 49 -12.23 -4.53 3.31
N LEU A 50 -11.92 -4.82 2.04
CA LEU A 50 -10.53 -5.01 1.60
C LEU A 50 -9.69 -3.75 1.82
N SER A 51 -10.29 -2.56 1.68
CA SER A 51 -9.57 -1.30 1.83
C SER A 51 -8.94 -1.12 3.22
N CYS A 52 -9.63 -1.54 4.29
CA CYS A 52 -9.08 -1.46 5.65
C CYS A 52 -8.12 -2.60 5.99
N GLN A 53 -8.14 -3.70 5.22
CA GLN A 53 -7.13 -4.75 5.31
C GLN A 53 -5.81 -4.30 4.67
N THR A 54 -5.90 -3.53 3.58
CA THR A 54 -4.73 -2.97 2.88
C THR A 54 -4.16 -1.75 3.62
N TRP A 55 -5.00 -0.82 4.05
CA TRP A 55 -4.59 0.39 4.78
C TRP A 55 -5.32 0.51 6.10
N THR A 56 -4.59 0.55 7.21
CA THR A 56 -5.20 0.60 8.56
C THR A 56 -5.79 1.97 8.90
N SER A 57 -5.44 3.02 8.15
CA SER A 57 -5.96 4.37 8.35
C SER A 57 -6.17 5.10 7.01
N PRO A 58 -7.06 6.10 6.96
CA PRO A 58 -7.21 6.93 5.77
C PRO A 58 -5.91 7.67 5.40
N GLN A 59 -5.07 8.02 6.39
CA GLN A 59 -3.75 8.63 6.17
C GLN A 59 -2.82 7.70 5.39
N GLN A 60 -2.76 6.41 5.74
CA GLN A 60 -1.94 5.44 5.02
C GLN A 60 -2.38 5.30 3.56
N ALA A 61 -3.69 5.30 3.31
CA ALA A 61 -4.23 5.27 1.95
C ALA A 61 -3.82 6.52 1.16
N VAL A 62 -3.88 7.71 1.78
CA VAL A 62 -3.46 8.98 1.17
C VAL A 62 -1.97 9.01 0.86
N GLU A 63 -1.12 8.60 1.80
CA GLU A 63 0.33 8.55 1.61
C GLU A 63 0.72 7.59 0.49
N TRP A 64 0.07 6.42 0.42
CA TRP A 64 0.27 5.48 -0.66
C TRP A 64 -0.17 6.06 -2.01
N ALA A 65 -1.36 6.65 -2.08
CA ALA A 65 -1.91 7.21 -3.31
C ALA A 65 -1.07 8.38 -3.83
N THR A 66 -0.65 9.28 -2.95
CA THR A 66 0.21 10.43 -3.30
C THR A 66 1.60 9.99 -3.73
N ARG A 67 2.16 8.92 -3.14
CA ARG A 67 3.42 8.33 -3.60
C ARG A 67 3.29 7.75 -5.01
N VAL A 68 2.22 7.00 -5.30
CA VAL A 68 2.06 6.31 -6.59
C VAL A 68 1.62 7.26 -7.69
N LEU A 69 0.57 8.04 -7.44
CA LEU A 69 -0.11 8.88 -8.42
C LEU A 69 0.45 10.30 -8.49
N GLY A 70 1.16 10.73 -7.44
CA GLY A 70 1.52 12.13 -7.24
C GLY A 70 0.41 12.91 -6.55
N GLU A 71 0.60 14.22 -6.45
CA GLU A 71 -0.37 15.14 -5.88
C GLU A 71 -0.44 16.41 -6.71
N LYS A 72 -1.63 17.02 -6.74
CA LYS A 72 -1.86 18.36 -7.24
C LYS A 72 -2.53 19.17 -6.15
N GLU A 73 -1.80 20.16 -5.64
CA GLU A 73 -2.33 21.13 -4.70
C GLU A 73 -2.86 22.35 -5.45
N GLN A 74 -4.03 22.85 -5.02
CA GLN A 74 -4.65 24.06 -5.55
C GLN A 74 -4.92 25.05 -4.41
N ARG A 75 -4.59 26.32 -4.65
CA ARG A 75 -4.88 27.44 -3.75
C ARG A 75 -5.57 28.56 -4.54
N THR A 76 -6.53 29.24 -3.91
CA THR A 76 -7.30 30.33 -4.53
C THR A 76 -6.80 31.72 -4.12
N CYS A 77 -5.70 31.82 -3.36
CA CYS A 77 -5.12 33.10 -2.95
C CYS A 77 -4.52 33.90 -4.13
N GLU A 78 -4.59 35.23 -4.04
CA GLU A 78 -4.13 36.13 -5.10
C GLU A 78 -2.59 36.24 -5.20
N ALA A 79 -1.89 36.23 -4.06
CA ALA A 79 -0.44 36.46 -3.96
C ALA A 79 0.35 35.21 -3.51
N CYS A 80 -0.05 34.03 -3.96
CA CYS A 80 0.59 32.76 -3.59
C CYS A 80 0.82 31.86 -4.82
N THR A 81 1.65 30.83 -4.68
CA THR A 81 1.73 29.75 -5.66
C THR A 81 0.38 29.03 -5.70
N LYS A 82 -0.39 29.23 -6.77
CA LYS A 82 -1.77 28.72 -6.91
C LYS A 82 -1.84 27.23 -7.19
N THR A 83 -0.81 26.69 -7.81
CA THR A 83 -0.74 25.27 -8.17
C THR A 83 0.63 24.74 -7.81
N GLU A 84 0.66 23.70 -7.00
CA GLU A 84 1.85 22.90 -6.76
C GLU A 84 1.56 21.48 -7.24
N THR A 85 2.55 20.84 -7.85
CA THR A 85 2.40 19.47 -8.35
C THR A 85 3.59 18.66 -7.89
N VAL A 86 3.29 17.54 -7.23
CA VAL A 86 4.28 16.56 -6.80
C VAL A 86 4.14 15.35 -7.72
N PRO A 87 5.18 14.97 -8.49
CA PRO A 87 5.10 13.80 -9.33
C PRO A 87 5.07 12.52 -8.48
N GLY A 88 4.26 11.56 -8.90
CA GLY A 88 4.26 10.22 -8.34
C GLY A 88 5.42 9.38 -8.87
N VAL A 89 5.82 8.37 -8.10
CA VAL A 89 6.88 7.43 -8.50
C VAL A 89 6.33 6.20 -9.26
N GLY A 90 5.00 6.06 -9.33
CA GLY A 90 4.33 4.90 -9.92
C GLY A 90 4.43 3.63 -9.05
N LEU A 91 3.91 2.51 -9.58
CA LEU A 91 3.90 1.22 -8.87
C LEU A 91 5.23 0.46 -8.99
N THR A 92 6.03 0.74 -10.03
CA THR A 92 7.25 -0.02 -10.32
C THR A 92 8.27 -0.02 -9.15
N PRO A 93 8.57 1.12 -8.49
CA PRO A 93 9.48 1.12 -7.35
C PRO A 93 8.94 0.31 -6.17
N LEU A 94 7.63 0.36 -5.91
CA LEU A 94 6.99 -0.44 -4.86
C LEU A 94 7.09 -1.94 -5.12
N ILE A 95 6.92 -2.35 -6.39
CA ILE A 95 7.07 -3.76 -6.78
C ILE A 95 8.51 -4.23 -6.55
N GLN A 96 9.50 -3.38 -6.81
CA GLN A 96 10.91 -3.73 -6.58
C GLN A 96 11.23 -3.82 -5.08
N GLU A 97 10.77 -2.87 -4.27
CA GLU A 97 10.94 -2.91 -2.80
C GLU A 97 10.33 -4.19 -2.20
N GLU A 98 9.12 -4.56 -2.63
CA GLU A 98 8.48 -5.81 -2.25
C GLU A 98 9.26 -7.02 -2.77
N TYR A 99 9.71 -7.00 -4.03
CA TYR A 99 10.50 -8.09 -4.60
C TYR A 99 11.77 -8.37 -3.80
N ASP A 100 12.53 -7.33 -3.45
CA ASP A 100 13.78 -7.47 -2.70
C ASP A 100 13.52 -7.96 -1.27
N THR A 101 12.47 -7.45 -0.62
CA THR A 101 12.06 -7.89 0.72
C THR A 101 11.67 -9.38 0.72
N LYS A 102 10.86 -9.80 -0.25
CA LYS A 102 10.42 -11.20 -0.39
C LYS A 102 11.57 -12.12 -0.76
N LEU A 103 12.50 -11.64 -1.60
CA LEU A 103 13.71 -12.37 -1.94
C LEU A 103 14.59 -12.60 -0.72
N GLN A 104 14.79 -11.59 0.13
CA GLN A 104 15.55 -11.74 1.37
C GLN A 104 14.89 -12.73 2.33
N ALA A 105 13.58 -12.60 2.56
CA ALA A 105 12.84 -13.52 3.42
C ALA A 105 12.94 -14.98 2.95
N LEU A 106 12.92 -15.20 1.63
CA LEU A 106 13.12 -16.51 1.03
C LEU A 106 14.55 -17.03 1.20
N GLN A 107 15.56 -16.17 1.05
CA GLN A 107 16.95 -16.55 1.28
C GLN A 107 17.19 -17.00 2.72
N ASP A 108 16.66 -16.26 3.71
CA ASP A 108 16.78 -16.59 5.14
C ASP A 108 16.21 -17.98 5.48
N LEU A 109 15.13 -18.38 4.80
CA LEU A 109 14.50 -19.69 4.98
C LEU A 109 15.31 -20.82 4.34
N ILE A 110 15.98 -20.56 3.21
CA ILE A 110 16.78 -21.56 2.49
C ILE A 110 18.10 -21.82 3.19
N THR A 111 18.77 -20.76 3.65
CA THR A 111 20.03 -20.85 4.39
C THR A 111 19.83 -21.38 5.82
N LYS A 112 18.57 -21.60 6.23
CA LYS A 112 18.16 -21.96 7.60
C LYS A 112 18.56 -20.91 8.63
N ALA A 113 18.83 -19.67 8.22
CA ALA A 113 19.01 -18.55 9.14
C ALA A 113 17.72 -18.29 9.94
N LYS A 114 16.55 -18.61 9.36
CA LYS A 114 15.26 -18.63 10.04
C LYS A 114 14.60 -20.00 9.92
N ASN A 115 13.97 -20.46 11.00
CA ASN A 115 13.17 -21.68 11.01
C ASN A 115 11.96 -21.55 10.08
N THR A 116 11.57 -22.64 9.42
CA THR A 116 10.38 -22.69 8.54
C THR A 116 9.08 -22.73 9.34
N THR A 117 8.84 -21.69 10.15
CA THR A 117 7.58 -21.48 10.85
C THR A 117 6.50 -20.98 9.88
N PRO A 118 5.20 -21.19 10.17
CA PRO A 118 4.12 -20.66 9.35
C PRO A 118 4.22 -19.13 9.14
N GLU A 119 4.66 -18.40 10.16
CA GLU A 119 4.81 -16.94 10.09
C GLU A 119 5.95 -16.52 9.14
N ASN A 120 7.11 -17.17 9.21
CA ASN A 120 8.21 -16.85 8.30
C ASN A 120 7.88 -17.22 6.84
N LEU A 121 7.10 -18.29 6.63
CA LEU A 121 6.59 -18.66 5.30
C LEU A 121 5.58 -17.64 4.76
N ARG A 122 4.72 -17.09 5.64
CA ARG A 122 3.79 -16.01 5.30
C ARG A 122 4.52 -14.74 4.88
N GLN A 123 5.61 -14.39 5.57
CA GLN A 123 6.45 -13.23 5.22
C GLN A 123 7.12 -13.39 3.86
N ALA A 124 7.55 -14.61 3.51
CA ALA A 124 8.12 -14.94 2.21
C ALA A 124 7.09 -15.01 1.07
N GLY A 125 5.81 -15.20 1.39
CA GLY A 125 4.70 -15.24 0.43
C GLY A 125 3.85 -13.97 0.42
N SER A 126 2.72 -14.04 -0.28
CA SER A 126 1.64 -13.05 -0.22
C SER A 126 0.32 -13.77 0.08
N ALA A 127 -0.73 -13.01 0.41
CA ALA A 127 -2.06 -13.57 0.68
C ALA A 127 -2.59 -14.40 -0.51
N SER A 128 -2.30 -13.98 -1.74
CA SER A 128 -2.72 -14.67 -2.96
C SER A 128 -1.75 -15.76 -3.44
N LEU A 129 -0.49 -15.72 -3.00
CA LEU A 129 0.55 -16.68 -3.39
C LEU A 129 1.35 -17.13 -2.15
N PRO A 130 0.80 -18.08 -1.36
CA PRO A 130 1.50 -18.60 -0.19
C PRO A 130 2.71 -19.45 -0.61
N ILE A 131 3.84 -19.22 0.05
CA ILE A 131 5.01 -20.09 -0.07
C ILE A 131 4.85 -21.25 0.91
N THR A 132 4.86 -22.48 0.41
CA THR A 132 4.79 -23.68 1.24
C THR A 132 6.17 -24.34 1.32
N ARG A 133 6.37 -25.20 2.34
CA ARG A 133 7.61 -25.99 2.46
C ARG A 133 7.89 -26.85 1.23
N GLY A 134 6.84 -27.26 0.50
CA GLY A 134 6.97 -28.03 -0.73
C GLY A 134 7.55 -27.23 -1.89
N SER A 135 7.06 -26.00 -2.11
CA SER A 135 7.61 -25.12 -3.16
C SER A 135 9.03 -24.68 -2.82
N SER A 136 9.34 -24.45 -1.55
CA SER A 136 10.69 -24.08 -1.13
C SER A 136 11.70 -25.22 -1.31
N ARG A 137 11.35 -26.45 -0.91
CA ARG A 137 12.18 -27.63 -1.14
C ARG A 137 12.39 -27.89 -2.63
N ARG A 138 11.35 -27.73 -3.45
CA ARG A 138 11.44 -27.91 -4.91
C ARG A 138 12.38 -26.90 -5.56
N CYS A 139 12.28 -25.62 -5.22
CA CYS A 139 13.21 -24.61 -5.76
C CYS A 139 14.63 -24.72 -5.13
N ALA A 140 14.79 -25.24 -3.91
CA ALA A 140 16.11 -25.52 -3.33
C ALA A 140 16.86 -26.64 -4.08
N THR A 141 16.15 -27.64 -4.59
CA THR A 141 16.74 -28.70 -5.44
C THR A 141 17.03 -28.21 -6.87
N SER A 142 16.41 -27.13 -7.31
CA SER A 142 16.67 -26.55 -8.64
C SER A 142 18.02 -25.85 -8.67
N ARG A 143 18.89 -26.19 -9.62
CA ARG A 143 20.26 -25.63 -9.73
C ARG A 143 20.30 -24.13 -10.04
N THR A 144 19.19 -23.52 -10.45
CA THR A 144 19.16 -22.15 -10.96
C THR A 144 18.32 -21.23 -10.08
N ARG A 145 18.89 -20.06 -9.70
CA ARG A 145 18.21 -19.01 -8.92
C ARG A 145 16.95 -18.44 -9.60
N THR A 146 16.69 -18.75 -10.87
CA THR A 146 15.50 -18.35 -11.64
C THR A 146 14.18 -18.87 -11.07
N CYS A 147 14.15 -20.07 -10.46
CA CYS A 147 12.95 -20.59 -9.78
C CYS A 147 12.47 -19.61 -8.69
N TRP A 148 13.42 -19.11 -7.91
CA TRP A 148 13.18 -18.18 -6.81
C TRP A 148 12.84 -16.77 -7.29
N ARG A 149 13.60 -16.23 -8.25
CA ARG A 149 13.32 -14.89 -8.80
C ARG A 149 11.91 -14.82 -9.42
N GLY A 150 11.48 -15.85 -10.14
CA GLY A 150 10.13 -15.91 -10.70
C GLY A 150 9.03 -15.99 -9.63
N ALA A 151 9.25 -16.75 -8.56
CA ALA A 151 8.32 -16.83 -7.44
C ALA A 151 8.24 -15.49 -6.68
N CYS A 152 9.37 -14.85 -6.36
CA CYS A 152 9.42 -13.53 -5.73
C CYS A 152 8.68 -12.47 -6.53
N LEU A 153 8.88 -12.42 -7.85
CA LEU A 153 8.23 -11.42 -8.69
C LEU A 153 6.71 -11.57 -8.70
N ARG A 154 6.21 -12.81 -8.79
CA ARG A 154 4.77 -13.08 -8.72
C ARG A 154 4.20 -12.72 -7.36
N VAL A 155 4.91 -13.05 -6.28
CA VAL A 155 4.53 -12.71 -4.90
C VAL A 155 4.50 -11.19 -4.71
N ALA A 156 5.53 -10.45 -5.14
CA ALA A 156 5.61 -9.00 -5.04
C ALA A 156 4.49 -8.30 -5.82
N LEU A 157 4.22 -8.76 -7.05
CA LEU A 157 3.10 -8.26 -7.85
C LEU A 157 1.75 -8.48 -7.17
N ALA A 158 1.58 -9.60 -6.45
CA ALA A 158 0.38 -9.88 -5.68
C ALA A 158 0.30 -9.04 -4.39
N SER A 159 1.43 -8.73 -3.74
CA SER A 159 1.47 -7.87 -2.54
C SER A 159 1.07 -6.41 -2.86
N VAL A 160 1.52 -5.88 -3.99
CA VAL A 160 1.29 -4.47 -4.36
C VAL A 160 -0.11 -4.23 -4.94
N ARG A 161 -0.83 -5.27 -5.35
CA ARG A 161 -2.15 -5.14 -5.99
C ARG A 161 -3.31 -4.80 -5.05
N GLY A 162 -3.16 -4.96 -3.74
CA GLY A 162 -4.26 -4.78 -2.79
C GLY A 162 -5.20 -5.99 -2.79
#